data_AF-A0A2P4QX36-F1
#
_entry.id   AF-A0A2P4QX36-F1
#
_cell.length_a   1.000
_cell.length_b   1.000
_cell.length_c   1.000
_cell.angle_alpha   90.00
_cell.angle_beta   90.00
_cell.angle_gamma   90.00
#
_symmetry.space_group_name_H-M   'P 1'
#
loop_
_entity.id
_entity.type
_entity.pdbx_description
1 polymer ?
#
loop_
_entity_poly.entity_id
_entity_poly.type
_entity_poly.pdbx_seq_one_letter_code
_entity_poly.pdbx_strand_id
1 'polypeptide(L)'
;VKSNIQLAFVFIDVSNIYIQGSKDVAKKENVYKNQVNVDLRLVLDGRLGHDSVIIGSCDNPPWDELKTKGFNTSKLESSEYKEKEVDANIVAHIAEILYTERRPGTIILLAGDGDYRPIL
;
A
#
# COMPACT_ATOMS: atom_id res chain seq x y z
N VAL A 1 -9.68 -15.84 24.11
CA VAL A 1 -10.25 -15.72 22.75
C VAL A 1 -9.10 -15.95 21.78
N LYS A 2 -9.08 -17.06 21.03
CA LYS A 2 -8.12 -17.19 19.92
C LYS A 2 -8.48 -16.10 18.93
N SER A 3 -7.63 -15.10 18.74
CA SER A 3 -7.78 -14.25 17.56
C SER A 3 -7.67 -15.18 16.36
N ASN A 4 -8.75 -15.28 15.58
CA ASN A 4 -8.65 -15.85 14.24
C ASN A 4 -7.86 -14.82 13.43
N ILE A 5 -6.54 -14.91 13.52
CA ILE A 5 -5.62 -14.06 12.76
C ILE A 5 -5.76 -14.50 11.31
N GLN A 6 -6.52 -13.73 10.53
CA GLN A 6 -6.75 -13.98 9.11
C GLN A 6 -5.55 -13.44 8.33
N LEU A 7 -4.96 -14.28 7.47
CA LEU A 7 -3.85 -13.89 6.61
C LEU A 7 -4.26 -12.69 5.74
N ALA A 8 -3.46 -11.62 5.73
CA ALA A 8 -3.76 -10.40 5.00
C ALA A 8 -2.52 -9.86 4.29
N PHE A 9 -2.63 -9.56 2.99
CA PHE A 9 -1.58 -8.96 2.17
C PHE A 9 -1.99 -7.53 1.79
N VAL A 10 -1.14 -6.54 2.03
CA VAL A 10 -1.50 -5.12 1.93
C VAL A 10 -0.65 -4.37 0.92
N PHE A 11 -1.21 -4.12 -0.24
CA PHE A 11 -0.56 -3.37 -1.29
C PHE A 11 -0.93 -1.90 -1.16
N ILE A 12 0.06 -1.00 -1.15
CA ILE A 12 -0.17 0.44 -1.01
C ILE A 12 0.55 1.17 -2.13
N ASP A 13 -0.21 1.70 -3.07
CA ASP A 13 0.33 2.65 -4.02
C ASP A 13 0.49 4.03 -3.35
N VAL A 14 1.62 4.16 -2.65
CA VAL A 14 2.02 5.35 -1.91
C VAL A 14 1.99 6.60 -2.80
N SER A 15 2.36 6.48 -4.08
CA SER A 15 2.38 7.62 -4.99
C SER A 15 0.98 8.19 -5.15
N ASN A 16 -0.01 7.34 -5.39
CA ASN A 16 -1.40 7.77 -5.51
C ASN A 16 -1.96 8.29 -4.19
N ILE A 17 -1.65 7.65 -3.06
CA ILE A 17 -2.17 8.10 -1.75
C ILE A 17 -1.52 9.42 -1.30
N TYR A 18 -0.19 9.53 -1.28
CA TYR A 18 0.51 10.71 -0.79
C TYR A 18 0.55 11.86 -1.80
N ILE A 19 0.62 11.58 -3.10
CA ILE A 19 0.72 12.63 -4.11
C ILE A 19 -0.68 13.08 -4.52
N GLN A 20 -1.51 12.18 -5.05
CA GLN A 20 -2.86 12.56 -5.52
C GLN A 20 -3.79 12.81 -4.34
N GLY A 21 -3.87 11.90 -3.37
CA GLY A 21 -4.71 12.06 -2.20
C GLY A 21 -4.44 13.36 -1.44
N SER A 22 -3.16 13.70 -1.20
CA SER A 22 -2.84 14.98 -0.55
C SER A 22 -3.20 16.21 -1.40
N LYS A 23 -3.14 16.13 -2.73
CA LYS A 23 -3.57 17.23 -3.61
C LYS A 23 -5.08 17.43 -3.53
N ASP A 24 -5.85 16.35 -3.57
CA ASP A 24 -7.31 16.41 -3.53
C ASP A 24 -7.83 16.91 -2.19
N VAL A 25 -7.27 16.43 -1.08
CA VAL A 25 -7.59 16.92 0.26
C VAL A 25 -7.20 18.40 0.39
N ALA A 26 -6.01 18.78 -0.04
CA ALA A 26 -5.55 20.17 0.02
C ALA A 26 -6.51 21.11 -0.74
N LYS A 27 -6.92 20.71 -1.95
CA LYS A 27 -7.89 21.46 -2.76
C LYS A 27 -9.25 21.56 -2.08
N LYS A 28 -9.74 20.46 -1.50
CA LYS A 28 -11.05 20.40 -0.85
C LYS A 28 -11.11 21.24 0.43
N GLU A 29 -10.07 21.17 1.25
CA GLU A 29 -9.98 21.87 2.53
C GLU A 29 -9.40 23.29 2.41
N ASN A 30 -9.06 23.71 1.18
CA ASN A 30 -8.46 25.01 0.88
C ASN A 30 -7.18 25.30 1.69
N VAL A 31 -6.31 24.29 1.77
CA VAL A 31 -5.01 24.33 2.46
C VAL A 31 -3.87 24.03 1.48
N TYR A 32 -2.63 24.26 1.88
CA TYR A 32 -1.47 23.84 1.09
C TYR A 32 -1.22 22.34 1.23
N LYS A 33 -0.68 21.70 0.18
CA LYS A 33 -0.35 20.26 0.19
C LYS A 33 0.54 19.87 1.38
N ASN A 34 1.49 20.72 1.77
CA ASN A 34 2.40 20.47 2.89
C ASN A 34 1.71 20.57 4.28
N GLN A 35 0.44 20.97 4.33
CA GLN A 35 -0.37 20.97 5.55
C GLN A 35 -1.25 19.71 5.66
N VAL A 36 -1.26 18.86 4.63
CA VAL A 36 -1.97 17.57 4.65
C VAL A 36 -1.03 16.48 5.12
N ASN A 37 -1.44 15.76 6.16
CA ASN A 37 -0.74 14.59 6.66
C ASN A 37 -1.58 13.34 6.37
N VAL A 38 -0.97 12.34 5.72
CA VAL A 38 -1.60 11.06 5.45
C VAL A 38 -1.26 10.11 6.57
N ASP A 39 -2.28 9.69 7.31
CA ASP A 39 -2.13 8.71 8.38
C ASP A 39 -2.50 7.30 7.90
N LEU A 40 -1.49 6.49 7.60
CA LEU A 40 -1.70 5.09 7.22
C LEU A 40 -2.08 4.19 8.41
N ARG A 41 -1.99 4.66 9.68
CA ARG A 41 -2.29 3.85 10.87
C ARG A 41 -3.69 3.23 10.85
N LEU A 42 -4.66 3.90 10.23
CA LEU A 42 -6.05 3.44 10.16
C LEU A 42 -6.22 2.15 9.34
N VAL A 43 -5.37 1.94 8.34
CA VAL A 43 -5.29 0.68 7.57
C VAL A 43 -4.69 -0.42 8.43
N LEU A 44 -3.76 -0.05 9.31
CA LEU A 44 -2.88 -0.94 10.06
C LEU A 44 -3.49 -1.39 11.40
N ASP A 45 -4.27 -0.54 12.07
CA ASP A 45 -4.85 -0.78 13.41
C ASP A 45 -6.09 -1.69 13.40
N GLY A 46 -6.61 -2.07 12.23
CA GLY A 46 -7.89 -2.77 12.12
C GLY A 46 -7.84 -4.27 11.82
N ARG A 47 -6.90 -4.75 10.99
CA ARG A 47 -7.05 -6.07 10.32
C ARG A 47 -5.78 -6.79 9.88
N LEU A 48 -4.60 -6.36 10.32
CA LEU A 48 -3.37 -6.96 9.79
C LEU A 48 -3.00 -8.18 10.62
N GLY A 49 -3.32 -9.34 10.06
CA GLY A 49 -2.80 -10.59 10.58
C GLY A 49 -1.28 -10.67 10.47
N HIS A 50 -0.71 -11.74 11.01
CA HIS A 50 0.68 -12.07 10.75
C HIS A 50 0.89 -12.18 9.22
N ASP A 51 1.94 -11.52 8.71
CA ASP A 51 2.41 -11.54 7.30
C ASP A 51 1.87 -10.46 6.35
N SER A 52 1.51 -9.28 6.86
CA SER A 52 1.25 -8.10 6.02
C SER A 52 2.53 -7.60 5.33
N VAL A 53 2.57 -7.75 4.00
CA VAL A 53 3.62 -7.21 3.13
C VAL A 53 3.16 -5.88 2.58
N ILE A 54 3.96 -4.81 2.74
CA ILE A 54 3.69 -3.47 2.16
C ILE A 54 4.64 -3.22 0.99
N ILE A 55 4.06 -2.94 -0.18
CA ILE A 55 4.77 -2.67 -1.44
C ILE A 55 4.29 -1.33 -1.99
N GLY A 56 5.22 -0.44 -2.35
CA GLY A 56 4.95 0.92 -2.89
C GLY A 56 6.22 1.61 -3.41
N SER A 57 6.10 2.80 -4.02
CA SER A 57 7.20 3.50 -4.72
C SER A 57 7.66 4.83 -4.09
N CYS A 58 8.88 5.21 -4.49
CA CYS A 58 9.57 6.50 -4.29
C CYS A 58 10.00 6.84 -2.84
N ASP A 59 10.78 7.91 -2.74
CA ASP A 59 11.82 8.18 -1.73
C ASP A 59 11.35 8.79 -0.40
N ASN A 60 10.05 8.82 -0.09
CA ASN A 60 9.59 9.49 1.13
C ASN A 60 8.21 9.10 1.73
N PRO A 61 7.78 7.82 1.77
CA PRO A 61 6.84 7.39 2.81
C PRO A 61 7.60 6.95 4.08
N PRO A 62 6.92 6.80 5.22
CA PRO A 62 7.54 6.48 6.49
C PRO A 62 7.91 4.99 6.56
N TRP A 63 8.73 4.50 5.62
CA TRP A 63 9.16 3.10 5.50
C TRP A 63 9.77 2.59 6.81
N ASP A 64 10.58 3.42 7.46
CA ASP A 64 11.18 3.07 8.76
C ASP A 64 10.13 3.00 9.87
N GLU A 65 9.12 3.86 9.85
CA GLU A 65 7.98 3.78 10.79
C GLU A 65 7.16 2.51 10.55
N LEU A 66 7.00 2.09 9.29
CA LEU A 66 6.33 0.83 8.94
C LEU A 66 7.17 -0.38 9.39
N LYS A 67 8.48 -0.39 9.16
CA LYS A 67 9.36 -1.46 9.66
C LYS A 67 9.35 -1.57 11.18
N THR A 68 9.45 -0.45 11.91
CA THR A 68 9.41 -0.44 13.39
C THR A 68 8.09 -0.96 13.97
N LYS A 69 6.99 -0.88 13.19
CA LYS A 69 5.68 -1.44 13.55
C LYS A 69 5.52 -2.92 13.20
N GLY A 70 6.56 -3.59 12.70
CA GLY A 70 6.56 -5.02 12.42
C GLY A 70 6.09 -5.41 11.02
N PHE A 71 5.96 -4.44 10.10
CA PHE A 71 5.61 -4.72 8.70
C PHE A 71 6.80 -5.26 7.92
N ASN A 72 6.55 -6.29 7.11
CA ASN A 72 7.52 -6.70 6.10
C ASN A 72 7.38 -5.75 4.90
N THR A 73 8.21 -4.71 4.87
CA THR A 73 8.16 -3.69 3.82
C THR A 73 9.13 -4.05 2.69
N SER A 74 8.64 -4.09 1.46
CA SER A 74 9.49 -4.13 0.27
C SER A 74 9.37 -2.80 -0.46
N LYS A 75 10.42 -1.98 -0.36
CA LYS A 75 10.54 -0.78 -1.21
C LYS A 75 10.85 -1.26 -2.62
N LEU A 76 10.00 -0.93 -3.58
CA LEU A 76 10.34 -1.11 -4.98
C LEU A 76 11.23 0.08 -5.37
N GLU A 77 12.49 -0.21 -5.71
CA GLU A 77 13.39 0.78 -6.28
C GLU A 77 12.77 1.24 -7.61
N SER A 78 12.32 2.49 -7.68
CA SER A 78 12.02 3.10 -8.97
C SER A 78 13.36 3.27 -9.68
N SER A 79 13.62 2.43 -10.67
CA SER A 79 14.62 2.78 -11.68
C SER A 79 14.21 4.12 -12.32
N GLU A 80 15.10 4.79 -13.05
CA GLU A 80 14.86 6.08 -13.74
C GLU A 80 13.59 6.12 -14.65
N TYR A 81 12.82 5.03 -14.74
CA TYR A 81 11.64 4.84 -15.54
C TYR A 81 10.35 4.71 -14.70
N LYS A 82 9.77 5.87 -14.37
CA LYS A 82 8.31 6.18 -14.45
C LYS A 82 7.32 5.24 -13.74
N GLU A 83 6.55 5.79 -12.80
CA GLU A 83 5.29 5.33 -12.15
C GLU A 83 4.64 4.01 -12.65
N LYS A 84 4.50 3.77 -13.96
CA LYS A 84 4.00 2.51 -14.53
C LYS A 84 4.72 1.23 -14.06
N GLU A 85 5.99 1.33 -13.68
CA GLU A 85 6.74 0.18 -13.16
C GLU A 85 6.21 -0.27 -11.78
N VAL A 86 5.58 0.64 -11.03
CA VAL A 86 5.03 0.38 -9.69
C VAL A 86 3.74 -0.41 -9.77
N ASP A 87 2.81 0.04 -10.63
CA ASP A 87 1.53 -0.65 -10.86
C ASP A 87 1.78 -2.09 -11.33
N ALA A 88 2.70 -2.26 -12.29
CA ALA A 88 3.07 -3.57 -12.81
C ALA A 88 3.68 -4.49 -11.73
N ASN A 89 4.53 -3.96 -10.86
CA ASN A 89 5.13 -4.74 -9.77
C ASN A 89 4.10 -5.13 -8.70
N ILE A 90 3.19 -4.21 -8.33
CA ILE A 90 2.08 -4.51 -7.41
C ILE A 90 1.20 -5.62 -7.99
N VAL A 91 0.80 -5.49 -9.27
CA VAL A 91 0.01 -6.51 -9.98
C VAL A 91 0.74 -7.85 -10.02
N ALA A 92 2.05 -7.86 -10.33
CA ALA A 92 2.84 -9.08 -10.37
C ALA A 92 2.91 -9.80 -9.02
N HIS A 93 3.10 -9.07 -7.91
CA HIS A 93 3.11 -9.65 -6.57
C HIS A 93 1.73 -10.15 -6.14
N ILE A 94 0.64 -9.42 -6.47
CA ILE A 94 -0.72 -9.90 -6.24
C ILE A 94 -0.93 -11.23 -7.00
N ALA A 95 -0.53 -11.29 -8.27
CA ALA A 95 -0.63 -12.51 -9.08
C ALA A 95 0.18 -13.67 -8.51
N GLU A 96 1.41 -13.41 -8.04
CA GLU A 96 2.25 -14.40 -7.39
C GLU A 96 1.59 -14.95 -6.12
N ILE A 97 1.05 -14.09 -5.27
CA ILE A 97 0.35 -14.51 -4.05
C ILE A 97 -0.89 -15.34 -4.39
N LEU A 98 -1.71 -14.89 -5.35
CA LEU A 98 -2.89 -15.62 -5.80
C LEU A 98 -2.53 -17.02 -6.34
N TYR A 99 -1.36 -17.16 -6.96
CA TYR A 99 -0.88 -18.43 -7.51
C TYR A 99 -0.25 -19.36 -6.45
N THR A 100 0.48 -18.79 -5.49
CA THR A 100 1.33 -19.53 -4.54
C THR A 100 0.66 -19.79 -3.20
N GLU A 101 -0.15 -18.87 -2.70
CA GLU A 101 -0.80 -19.00 -1.39
C GLU A 101 -2.04 -19.90 -1.50
N ARG A 102 -2.11 -20.91 -0.64
CA ARG A 102 -3.19 -21.92 -0.62
C ARG A 102 -4.16 -21.70 0.53
N ARG A 103 -3.78 -20.90 1.53
CA ARG A 103 -4.61 -20.58 2.69
C ARG A 103 -5.60 -19.47 2.33
N PRO A 104 -6.84 -19.51 2.86
CA PRO A 104 -7.74 -18.37 2.79
C PRO A 104 -7.08 -17.13 3.39
N GLY A 105 -7.04 -16.05 2.62
CA GLY A 105 -6.48 -14.77 3.02
C GLY A 105 -7.24 -13.61 2.39
N THR A 106 -6.90 -12.40 2.81
CA THR A 106 -7.46 -11.15 2.27
C THR A 106 -6.37 -10.40 1.53
N ILE A 107 -6.64 -9.96 0.32
CA ILE A 107 -5.81 -8.98 -0.38
C ILE A 107 -6.46 -7.61 -0.18
N ILE A 108 -5.68 -6.67 0.36
CA ILE A 108 -6.08 -5.27 0.54
C ILE A 108 -5.22 -4.45 -0.40
N LEU A 109 -5.85 -3.79 -1.38
CA LEU A 109 -5.17 -2.83 -2.25
C LEU A 109 -5.66 -1.42 -1.91
N LEU A 110 -4.71 -0.55 -1.57
CA LEU A 110 -4.92 0.88 -1.40
C LEU A 110 -4.27 1.61 -2.56
N ALA A 111 -5.09 1.96 -3.54
CA ALA A 111 -4.69 2.65 -4.75
C ALA A 111 -5.68 3.76 -5.08
N GLY A 112 -5.20 4.75 -5.85
CA GLY A 112 -6.04 5.78 -6.45
C GLY A 112 -6.40 5.50 -7.92
N ASP A 113 -5.73 4.54 -8.55
CA ASP A 113 -5.88 4.22 -9.97
C ASP A 113 -6.86 3.06 -10.24
N GLY A 114 -7.57 3.13 -11.35
CA GLY A 114 -8.39 2.04 -11.89
C GLY A 114 -7.62 0.99 -12.68
N ASP A 115 -6.34 1.22 -12.99
CA ASP A 115 -5.50 0.30 -13.77
C ASP A 115 -5.28 -1.07 -13.08
N TYR A 116 -5.57 -1.16 -11.78
CA TYR A 116 -5.54 -2.42 -11.01
C TYR A 116 -6.78 -3.30 -11.21
N ARG A 117 -7.83 -2.83 -11.89
CA ARG A 117 -9.07 -3.61 -12.11
C ARG A 117 -8.87 -5.01 -12.70
N PRO A 118 -7.93 -5.26 -13.63
CA PRO A 118 -7.78 -6.59 -14.21
C PRO A 118 -7.30 -7.68 -13.23
N ILE A 119 -6.68 -7.31 -12.10
CA ILE A 119 -6.13 -8.27 -11.13
C ILE A 119 -7.03 -8.46 -9.89
N LEU A 120 -8.03 -7.60 -9.71
CA LEU A 120 -9.02 -7.66 -8.63
C LEU A 120 -10.31 -8.35 -9.08
#